data_AF-A0AAW5CMT7-F1
#
_entry.id   AF-A0AAW5CMT7-F1
#
_cell.length_a   1.000
_cell.length_b   1.000
_cell.length_c   1.000
_cell.angle_alpha   90.00
_cell.angle_beta   90.00
_cell.angle_gamma   90.00
#
_symmetry.space_group_name_H-M   'P 1'
#
loop_
_entity.id
_entity.type
_entity.pdbx_description
1 polymer ?
#
loop_
_entity_poly.entity_id
_entity_poly.type
_entity_poly.pdbx_seq_one_letter_code
_entity_poly.pdbx_strand_id
1 'polypeptide(L)'
;MSVNDLPKLIKEYGKDITFMGGIDNGKVDRFDWNQEMIEESTDQLCRDCGKLYFIPCTTHGLNFSCIPGVYEAVDKEIDKMTKEMF
;
A
#
# COMPACT_ATOMS: atom_id res chain seq x y z
N MET A 1 13.24 -1.90 -0.31
CA MET A 1 13.56 -0.77 0.59
C MET A 1 12.56 0.29 0.21
N SER A 2 11.57 0.59 1.07
CA SER A 2 10.72 1.75 0.80
C SER A 2 11.56 2.99 1.10
N VAL A 3 11.82 3.79 0.07
CA VAL A 3 12.78 4.90 0.12
C VAL A 3 12.14 6.20 0.64
N ASN A 4 10.80 6.27 0.64
CA ASN A 4 10.04 7.45 1.02
C ASN A 4 9.35 7.26 2.37
N ASP A 5 9.55 8.20 3.28
CA ASP A 5 8.86 8.25 4.58
C ASP A 5 7.48 8.90 4.41
N LEU A 6 6.51 8.11 3.92
CA LEU A 6 5.14 8.58 3.67
C LEU A 6 4.46 9.16 4.91
N PRO A 7 4.53 8.54 6.12
CA PRO A 7 3.92 9.10 7.32
C PRO A 7 4.43 10.52 7.62
N LYS A 8 5.74 10.74 7.50
CA LYS A 8 6.34 12.07 7.69
C LYS A 8 5.85 13.06 6.62
N LEU A 9 5.84 12.65 5.35
CA LEU A 9 5.41 13.51 4.24
C LEU A 9 3.93 13.89 4.33
N ILE A 10 3.05 12.96 4.71
CA ILE A 10 1.63 13.22 4.94
C ILE A 10 1.45 14.20 6.11
N LYS A 11 2.22 14.05 7.19
CA LYS A 11 2.18 14.99 8.30
C LYS A 11 2.60 16.40 7.90
N GLU A 12 3.58 16.52 7.00
CA GLU A 12 4.14 17.80 6.55
C GLU A 12 3.26 18.48 5.49
N TYR A 13 2.76 17.73 4.51
CA TYR A 13 2.12 18.27 3.30
C TYR A 13 0.68 17.81 3.06
N GLY A 14 0.12 16.94 3.90
CA GLY A 14 -1.17 16.30 3.65
C GLY A 14 -2.32 17.29 3.45
N LYS A 15 -2.26 18.47 4.06
CA LYS A 15 -3.29 19.52 3.87
C LYS A 15 -3.29 20.16 2.48
N ASP A 16 -2.17 20.07 1.77
CA ASP A 16 -1.98 20.68 0.45
C ASP A 16 -2.10 19.66 -0.68
N ILE A 17 -1.63 18.43 -0.45
CA ILE A 17 -1.63 17.34 -1.44
C ILE A 17 -1.98 15.99 -0.80
N THR A 18 -2.63 15.14 -1.58
CA THR A 18 -2.89 13.74 -1.21
C THR A 18 -1.79 12.85 -1.76
N PHE A 19 -1.32 11.90 -0.94
CA PHE A 19 -0.29 10.94 -1.31
C PHE A 19 -0.94 9.64 -1.77
N MET A 20 -0.51 9.11 -2.91
CA MET A 20 -0.95 7.83 -3.44
C MET A 20 0.25 6.90 -3.58
N GLY A 21 0.15 5.65 -3.11
CA GLY A 21 1.21 4.64 -3.21
C GLY A 21 1.61 4.00 -1.90
N GLY A 22 2.84 3.49 -1.85
CA GLY A 22 3.50 3.01 -0.64
C GLY A 22 3.64 1.49 -0.52
N ILE A 23 2.83 0.69 -1.23
CA ILE A 23 2.98 -0.77 -1.23
C ILE A 23 4.15 -1.13 -2.18
N ASP A 24 5.30 -1.47 -1.58
CA ASP A 24 6.55 -1.75 -2.28
C ASP A 24 6.46 -3.09 -3.03
N ASN A 25 6.41 -3.03 -4.37
CA ASN A 25 6.37 -4.21 -5.23
C ASN A 25 7.59 -5.11 -5.03
N GLY A 26 8.76 -4.56 -4.65
CA GLY A 26 9.94 -5.38 -4.33
C GLY A 26 9.74 -6.26 -3.08
N LYS A 27 8.71 -6.00 -2.27
CA LYS A 27 8.32 -6.83 -1.12
C LYS A 27 7.17 -7.78 -1.44
N VAL A 28 6.14 -7.31 -2.15
CA VAL A 28 4.90 -8.07 -2.35
C VAL A 28 4.82 -8.82 -3.68
N ASP A 29 5.47 -8.31 -4.73
CA ASP A 29 5.43 -8.85 -6.10
C ASP A 29 6.63 -9.79 -6.34
N ARG A 30 6.63 -10.89 -5.59
CA ARG A 30 7.72 -11.88 -5.55
C ARG A 30 7.20 -13.29 -5.79
N PHE A 31 8.02 -14.18 -6.35
CA PHE A 31 7.61 -15.58 -6.60
C PHE A 31 7.21 -16.36 -5.34
N ASP A 32 7.75 -15.99 -4.18
CA ASP A 32 7.51 -16.61 -2.87
C ASP A 32 6.46 -15.86 -2.04
N TRP A 33 5.63 -15.02 -2.66
CA TRP A 33 4.58 -14.30 -1.97
C TRP A 33 3.55 -15.24 -1.32
N ASN A 34 2.93 -14.75 -0.25
CA ASN A 34 1.72 -15.33 0.32
C ASN A 34 0.80 -14.21 0.82
N GLN A 35 -0.44 -14.55 1.17
CA GLN A 35 -1.44 -13.57 1.57
C GLN A 35 -1.03 -12.80 2.84
N GLU A 36 -0.45 -13.48 3.82
CA GLU A 36 -0.05 -12.88 5.11
C GLU A 36 1.01 -11.79 4.92
N MET A 37 1.98 -12.00 4.02
CA MET A 37 2.98 -10.99 3.68
C MET A 37 2.36 -9.72 3.07
N ILE A 38 1.34 -9.90 2.23
CA ILE A 38 0.64 -8.77 1.58
C ILE A 38 -0.25 -8.06 2.60
N GLU A 39 -0.95 -8.81 3.44
CA GLU A 39 -1.76 -8.30 4.55
C GLU A 39 -0.90 -7.46 5.50
N GLU A 40 0.21 -8.01 6.00
CA GLU A 40 1.12 -7.30 6.92
C GLU A 40 1.66 -6.01 6.29
N SER A 41 2.09 -6.07 5.01
CA SER A 41 2.61 -4.90 4.32
C SER A 41 1.54 -3.83 4.08
N THR A 42 0.29 -4.22 3.82
CA THR A 42 -0.81 -3.31 3.51
C THR A 42 -1.40 -2.69 4.78
N ASP A 43 -1.62 -3.51 5.82
CA ASP A 43 -2.13 -3.08 7.13
C ASP A 43 -1.17 -2.08 7.78
N GLN A 44 0.12 -2.44 7.88
CA GLN A 44 1.13 -1.58 8.49
C GLN A 44 1.21 -0.23 7.78
N LEU A 45 1.23 -0.22 6.44
CA LEU A 45 1.26 1.02 5.66
C LEU A 45 0.04 1.90 5.91
N CYS A 46 -1.17 1.32 5.90
CA CYS A 46 -2.41 2.06 6.12
C CYS A 46 -2.45 2.65 7.53
N ARG A 47 -2.01 1.90 8.55
CA ARG A 47 -1.95 2.37 9.94
C ARG A 47 -0.92 3.47 10.14
N ASP A 48 0.24 3.36 9.49
CA ASP A 48 1.30 4.35 9.57
C ASP A 48 0.93 5.67 8.87
N CYS A 49 0.27 5.59 7.71
CA CYS A 49 -0.11 6.77 6.93
C CYS A 49 -1.42 7.41 7.41
N GLY A 50 -2.31 6.63 8.03
CA GLY A 50 -3.59 7.08 8.53
C GLY A 50 -4.66 7.26 7.44
N LYS A 51 -5.80 7.82 7.85
CA LYS A 51 -7.04 7.83 7.04
C LYS A 51 -7.26 9.05 6.16
N LEU A 52 -6.47 10.12 6.33
CA LEU A 52 -6.63 11.37 5.59
C LEU A 52 -5.39 11.61 4.73
N TYR A 53 -5.61 12.15 3.53
CA TYR A 53 -4.55 12.57 2.61
C TYR A 53 -3.65 11.41 2.12
N PHE A 54 -4.17 10.19 2.16
CA PHE A 54 -3.48 8.99 1.75
C PHE A 54 -4.41 8.03 0.99
N ILE A 55 -3.92 7.48 -0.12
CA ILE A 55 -4.57 6.45 -0.93
C ILE A 55 -3.56 5.30 -1.12
N PRO A 56 -3.74 4.16 -0.44
CA PRO A 56 -2.81 3.04 -0.59
C PRO A 56 -2.90 2.44 -2.00
N CYS A 57 -1.76 2.24 -2.64
CA CYS A 57 -1.65 1.41 -3.84
C CYS A 57 -0.23 0.86 -4.00
N THR A 58 -0.06 -0.06 -4.95
CA THR A 58 1.27 -0.52 -5.38
C THR A 58 2.06 0.61 -6.04
N THR A 59 3.38 0.53 -5.96
CA THR A 59 4.30 1.45 -6.65
C THR A 59 4.49 1.14 -8.14
N HIS A 60 4.04 -0.03 -8.58
CA HIS A 60 3.97 -0.42 -9.98
C HIS A 60 2.78 0.25 -10.67
N GLY A 61 2.94 0.63 -11.93
CA GLY A 61 1.85 1.20 -12.71
C GLY A 61 0.87 0.13 -13.19
N LEU A 62 -0.32 0.57 -13.61
CA LEU A 62 -1.37 -0.27 -14.20
C LEU A 62 -2.01 -1.27 -13.21
N ASN A 63 -3.02 -1.99 -13.69
CA ASN A 63 -3.85 -2.90 -12.92
C ASN A 63 -3.35 -4.36 -13.00
N PHE A 64 -2.03 -4.56 -12.89
CA PHE A 64 -1.44 -5.89 -12.86
C PHE A 64 -0.19 -5.94 -11.98
N SER A 65 0.30 -7.16 -11.74
CA SER A 65 1.56 -7.45 -11.06
C SER A 65 2.40 -8.39 -11.92
N CYS A 66 3.71 -8.41 -11.71
CA CYS A 66 4.63 -9.30 -12.41
C CYS A 66 4.32 -10.77 -12.10
N ILE A 67 3.93 -11.05 -10.86
CA ILE A 67 3.59 -12.38 -10.37
C ILE A 67 2.05 -12.54 -10.33
N PRO A 68 1.49 -13.59 -10.96
CA PRO A 68 0.05 -13.83 -10.94
C PRO A 68 -0.54 -13.90 -9.53
N GLY A 69 -1.71 -13.31 -9.34
CA GLY A 69 -2.46 -13.32 -8.07
C GLY A 69 -2.04 -12.25 -7.07
N VAL A 70 -0.87 -11.64 -7.22
CA VAL A 70 -0.41 -10.57 -6.30
C VAL A 70 -1.30 -9.35 -6.39
N TYR A 71 -1.68 -8.94 -7.60
CA TYR A 71 -2.53 -7.76 -7.80
C TYR A 71 -3.88 -7.91 -7.08
N GLU A 72 -4.54 -9.04 -7.30
CA GLU A 72 -5.83 -9.38 -6.69
C GLU A 72 -5.71 -9.54 -5.16
N ALA A 73 -4.58 -10.07 -4.68
CA ALA A 73 -4.32 -10.19 -3.25
C ALA A 73 -4.11 -8.82 -2.58
N VAL A 74 -3.38 -7.90 -3.21
CA VAL A 74 -3.22 -6.53 -2.72
C VAL A 74 -4.56 -5.79 -2.74
N ASP A 75 -5.33 -5.91 -3.83
CA ASP A 75 -6.65 -5.28 -3.96
C ASP A 75 -7.58 -5.72 -2.83
N LYS A 76 -7.61 -7.02 -2.53
CA LYS A 76 -8.37 -7.59 -1.41
C LYS A 76 -7.97 -6.99 -0.05
N GLU A 77 -6.68 -6.82 0.21
CA GLU A 77 -6.22 -6.25 1.48
C GLU A 77 -6.48 -4.74 1.57
N ILE A 78 -6.40 -4.00 0.46
CA ILE A 78 -6.83 -2.59 0.41
C ILE A 78 -8.34 -2.47 0.69
N ASP A 79 -9.15 -3.37 0.12
CA ASP A 79 -10.60 -3.44 0.35
C ASP A 79 -10.94 -3.72 1.82
N LYS A 80 -10.15 -4.58 2.47
CA LYS A 80 -10.25 -4.85 3.91
C LYS A 80 -9.91 -3.59 4.71
N MET A 81 -8.75 -2.97 4.44
CA MET A 81 -8.32 -1.76 5.16
C MET A 81 -9.27 -0.58 4.94
N THR A 82 -9.89 -0.48 3.77
CA THR A 82 -10.95 0.50 3.49
C THR A 82 -12.07 0.36 4.51
N LYS A 83 -12.59 -0.86 4.73
CA LYS A 83 -13.69 -1.09 5.69
C LYS A 83 -13.29 -0.90 7.15
N GLU A 84 -12.02 -1.14 7.48
CA GLU A 84 -11.52 -1.02 8.86
C GLU A 84 -11.14 0.40 9.26
N MET A 85 -10.63 1.22 8.32
CA MET A 85 -9.97 2.49 8.64
C MET A 85 -10.57 3.73 7.96
N PHE A 86 -11.12 3.60 6.76
CA PHE A 86 -11.49 4.73 5.90
C PHE A 86 -13.01 4.92 5.84
#